data_AF-A0A0F3IWI3-F1
#
_entry.id   AF-A0A0F3IWI3-F1
#
_cell.length_a   1.000
_cell.length_b   1.000
_cell.length_c   1.000
_cell.angle_alpha   90.00
_cell.angle_beta   90.00
_cell.angle_gamma   90.00
#
_symmetry.space_group_name_H-M   'P 1'
#
loop_
_entity.id
_entity.type
_entity.pdbx_description
1 polymer ?
#
loop_
_entity_poly.entity_id
_entity_poly.type
_entity_poly.pdbx_seq_one_letter_code
_entity_poly.pdbx_strand_id
1 'polypeptide(L)' 'MQEALLALWLERRYSKEQILGIYLNRVYLGGGAWGVDAASQRYFGKPATQLTLYEAAAIAGLLRARRG' A
#
# COMPACT_ATOMS: atom_id res chain seq x y z
N MET A 1 10.38 -18.28 8.64
CA MET A 1 9.68 -19.47 8.11
C MET A 1 8.17 -19.26 7.96
N GLN A 2 7.49 -18.58 8.89
CA GLN A 2 6.04 -18.33 8.81
C GLN A 2 5.62 -17.44 7.63
N GLU A 3 6.35 -16.35 7.35
CA GLU A 3 6.03 -15.43 6.24
C GLU A 3 6.15 -16.08 4.87
N ALA A 4 7.11 -16.97 4.66
CA ALA A 4 7.30 -17.70 3.40
C ALA A 4 6.15 -18.67 3.13
N LEU A 5 5.67 -19.38 4.16
CA LEU A 5 4.50 -20.26 4.05
C LEU A 5 3.21 -19.47 3.81
N LEU A 6 3.05 -18.32 4.47
CA LEU A 6 1.92 -17.42 4.27
C LEU A 6 1.91 -16.84 2.85
N ALA A 7 3.06 -16.42 2.33
CA ALA A 7 3.20 -15.94 0.96
C ALA A 7 2.86 -17.03 -0.07
N LEU A 8 3.37 -18.26 0.12
CA LEU A 8 3.02 -19.41 -0.74
C LEU A 8 1.52 -19.73 -0.72
N TRP A 9 0.87 -19.63 0.45
CA TRP A 9 -0.57 -19.81 0.56
C TRP A 9 -1.36 -18.70 -0.14
N LEU A 10 -0.94 -17.44 0.02
CA LEU A 10 -1.53 -16.29 -0.69
C LEU A 10 -1.42 -16.45 -2.21
N GLU A 11 -0.25 -16.83 -2.72
CA GLU A 11 -0.01 -17.00 -4.16
C GLU A 11 -0.82 -18.13 -4.80
N ARG A 12 -1.19 -19.15 -4.02
CA ARG A 12 -2.10 -20.21 -4.48
C ARG A 12 -3.55 -19.75 -4.62
N ARG A 13 -3.93 -18.66 -3.95
CA ARG A 13 -5.33 -18.20 -3.86
C ARG A 13 -5.59 -16.85 -4.53
N TYR A 14 -4.55 -16.04 -4.71
CA TYR A 14 -4.65 -14.67 -5.21
C TYR A 14 -3.58 -14.40 -6.27
N SER A 15 -3.93 -13.61 -7.28
CA SER A 15 -2.95 -13.11 -8.25
C SER A 15 -1.97 -12.13 -7.59
N LYS A 16 -0.84 -11.87 -8.24
CA LYS A 16 0.18 -10.92 -7.73
C LYS A 16 -0.42 -9.52 -7.56
N GLU A 17 -1.31 -9.10 -8.46
CA GLU A 17 -2.03 -7.83 -8.40
C GLU A 17 -2.96 -7.76 -7.18
N GLN A 18 -3.67 -8.85 -6.88
CA GLN A 18 -4.54 -8.94 -5.70
C GLN A 18 -3.72 -8.91 -4.40
N ILE A 19 -2.61 -9.63 -4.35
CA ILE A 19 -1.69 -9.61 -3.19
C ILE A 19 -1.16 -8.21 -2.96
N LEU A 20 -0.72 -7.53 -4.03
CA LEU A 20 -0.28 -6.14 -3.96
C LEU A 20 -1.40 -5.21 -3.48
N GLY A 21 -2.62 -5.36 -4.00
CA GLY A 21 -3.78 -4.58 -3.56
C GLY A 21 -4.10 -4.78 -2.07
N ILE A 22 -4.06 -6.02 -1.58
CA ILE A 22 -4.25 -6.35 -0.16
C ILE A 22 -3.17 -5.65 0.69
N TYR A 23 -1.91 -5.71 0.27
CA TYR A 23 -0.81 -5.06 0.96
C TYR A 23 -0.98 -3.53 1.01
N LEU A 24 -1.24 -2.90 -0.14
CA LEU A 24 -1.38 -1.45 -0.26
C LEU A 24 -2.56 -0.89 0.52
N ASN A 25 -3.59 -1.69 0.79
CA ASN A 25 -4.73 -1.30 1.63
C ASN A 25 -4.48 -1.45 3.13
N ARG A 26 -3.41 -2.14 3.54
CA ARG A 26 -3.13 -2.43 4.96
C ARG A 26 -1.92 -1.70 5.51
N VAL A 27 -1.04 -1.20 4.65
CA VAL A 27 0.20 -0.59 5.08
C VAL A 27 -0.01 0.80 5.68
N TYR A 28 0.71 1.12 6.75
CA TYR A 28 0.72 2.45 7.33
C TYR A 28 1.53 3.41 6.45
N LEU A 29 0.91 4.52 6.07
CA LEU A 29 1.45 5.53 5.14
C LEU A 29 1.60 6.90 5.80
N GLY A 30 1.84 6.94 7.11
CA GLY A 30 2.07 8.19 7.85
C GLY A 30 0.78 8.96 8.16
N GLY A 31 0.89 9.90 9.11
CA GLY A 31 -0.23 10.80 9.46
C GLY A 31 -1.51 10.09 9.93
N GLY A 32 -1.43 8.88 10.48
CA GLY A 32 -2.62 8.11 10.84
C GLY A 32 -3.35 7.43 9.67
N ALA A 33 -2.83 7.52 8.44
CA ALA A 33 -3.41 6.89 7.27
C ALA A 33 -2.96 5.42 7.13
N TRP A 34 -3.93 4.52 7.08
CA TRP A 34 -3.73 3.10 6.79
C TRP A 34 -4.32 2.79 5.43
N GLY A 35 -3.47 2.38 4.50
CA GLY A 35 -3.85 2.10 3.13
C GLY A 35 -3.72 3.29 2.17
N VAL A 36 -3.46 2.98 0.90
CA VAL A 36 -3.16 3.97 -0.15
C VAL A 36 -4.30 4.95 -0.40
N ASP A 37 -5.56 4.50 -0.31
CA ASP A 37 -6.71 5.36 -0.54
C ASP A 37 -6.93 6.36 0.60
N ALA A 38 -6.76 5.91 1.85
CA ALA A 38 -6.79 6.80 3.02
C ALA A 38 -5.65 7.83 2.97
N ALA A 39 -4.45 7.43 2.53
CA ALA A 39 -3.34 8.35 2.34
C ALA A 39 -3.63 9.35 1.22
N SER A 40 -4.14 8.89 0.07
CA SER A 40 -4.51 9.74 -1.06
C SER A 40 -5.52 10.81 -0.65
N GLN A 41 -6.57 10.43 0.08
CA GLN A 41 -7.55 11.38 0.60
C GLN A 41 -6.94 12.35 1.60
N ARG A 42 -6.08 11.86 2.51
CA ARG A 42 -5.44 12.70 3.52
C ARG A 42 -4.50 13.77 2.93
N TYR A 43 -3.67 13.38 1.97
CA TYR A 43 -2.60 14.24 1.45
C TYR A 43 -3.03 15.06 0.23
N PHE A 44 -4.00 14.58 -0.56
CA PHE A 44 -4.37 15.18 -1.85
C PHE A 44 -5.88 15.32 -2.07
N GLY A 45 -6.73 14.86 -1.15
CA GLY A 45 -8.19 15.04 -1.22
C GLY A 45 -8.87 14.34 -2.40
N LYS A 46 -8.29 13.25 -2.90
CA LYS A 46 -8.84 12.49 -4.03
C LYS A 46 -8.61 10.98 -3.91
N PRO A 47 -9.37 10.15 -4.64
CA PRO A 47 -9.15 8.70 -4.68
C PRO A 47 -7.75 8.35 -5.18
N ALA A 48 -7.18 7.24 -4.69
CA ALA A 48 -5.86 6.76 -5.10
C ALA A 48 -5.76 6.51 -6.62
N THR A 49 -6.88 6.17 -7.26
CA THR A 49 -6.97 5.96 -8.71
C THR A 49 -6.86 7.24 -9.55
N GLN A 50 -6.92 8.42 -8.92
CA GLN A 50 -6.80 9.74 -9.55
C GLN A 50 -5.49 10.46 -9.20
N LEU A 51 -4.55 9.76 -8.58
CA LEU A 51 -3.23 10.29 -8.31
C LEU A 51 -2.46 10.48 -9.62
N THR A 52 -1.78 11.61 -9.72
CA THR A 52 -0.71 11.81 -10.70
C THR A 52 0.50 10.97 -10.30
N LEU A 53 1.41 10.76 -11.25
CA LEU A 53 2.66 10.04 -11.01
C LEU A 53 3.47 10.65 -9.84
N TYR A 54 3.51 11.98 -9.74
CA TYR A 54 4.23 12.67 -8.67
C TYR A 54 3.61 12.45 -7.29
N GLU A 55 2.28 12.52 -7.18
CA GLU A 55 1.58 12.28 -5.91
C GLU A 55 1.67 10.82 -5.48
N ALA A 56 1.57 9.88 -6.43
CA ALA A 56 1.79 8.46 -6.18
C ALA A 56 3.23 8.19 -5.69
N ALA A 57 4.23 8.82 -6.31
CA ALA A 57 5.62 8.72 -5.88
C ALA A 57 5.83 9.29 -4.46
N ALA A 58 5.16 10.40 -4.12
CA ALA A 58 5.21 10.98 -2.78
C ALA A 58 4.69 10.00 -1.72
N ILE A 59 3.52 9.39 -1.95
CA ILE A 59 2.96 8.36 -1.04
C ILE A 59 3.87 7.14 -0.96
N ALA A 60 4.42 6.67 -2.08
CA ALA A 60 5.37 5.56 -2.08
C ALA A 60 6.64 5.87 -1.26
N GLY A 61 7.07 7.13 -1.23
CA GLY A 61 8.18 7.59 -0.38
C GLY A 61 7.91 7.41 1.12
N LEU A 62 6.65 7.52 1.56
CA LEU A 62 6.26 7.33 2.97
C LEU A 62 6.47 5.89 3.45
N LEU A 63 6.33 4.90 2.55
CA LEU A 63 6.67 3.50 2.84
C LEU A 63 8.15 3.34 3.17
N ARG A 64 9.02 4.00 2.40
CA ARG A 64 10.47 3.91 2.57
C ARG A 64 10.95 4.57 3.86
N ALA A 65 10.27 5.62 4.31
CA ALA A 65 10.55 6.32 5.57
C ALA A 65 10.21 5.48 6.82
N ARG A 66 9.37 4.45 6.69
CA ARG A 66 9.02 3.51 7.77
C ARG A 66 10.10 2.42 7.98
N ARG A 67 11.38 2.78 7.91
CA ARG A 67 12.46 1.95 8.48
C ARG A 67 12.72 2.41 9.91
N GLY A 68 11.99 1.79 10.84
CA GLY A 68 12.47 1.59 12.21
C GLY A 68 13.19 0.26 12.29
#